data_AF-A0A950PH99-F1
#
_entry.id   AF-A0A950PH99-F1
#
_cell.length_a   1.000
_cell.length_b   1.000
_cell.length_c   1.000
_cell.angle_alpha   90.00
_cell.angle_beta   90.00
_cell.angle_gamma   90.00
#
_symmetry.space_group_name_H-M   'P 1'
#
loop_
_entity.id
_entity.type
_entity.pdbx_description
1 polymer ?
#
loop_
_entity_poly.entity_id
_entity_poly.type
_entity_poly.pdbx_seq_one_letter_code
_entity_poly.pdbx_strand_id
1 'polypeptide(L)'
;VLRYYRFEARFGTGKGDAAARAACRAAVPLLAKLSAERIAGELLRLLTVPDPLPTLRMMAADGVLAAILPEAMRLDRLQRLSALDPKPDPLRRLAALVTADAAGAAALAERLRLSNEQRDRLAGLTPPWPLDPAGDARAQRLSLYRLGADRYRDLSLLSAAEGSIDEPRLRERLALADAWQPPRFPLQGRDVTALGIPPGKRVGELLTAVQRWWEASDFTANRAACLERLKEIM
;
A
#
# COMPACT_ATOMS: atom_id res chain seq x y z
N VAL A 1 -10.22 -21.87 16.83
CA VAL A 1 -9.54 -21.50 15.56
C VAL A 1 -8.94 -20.09 15.63
N LEU A 2 -9.43 -19.05 14.93
CA LEU A 2 -8.67 -17.80 14.71
C LEU A 2 -8.07 -17.13 15.97
N ARG A 3 -8.84 -17.01 17.06
CA ARG A 3 -8.33 -16.47 18.34
C ARG A 3 -7.14 -17.25 18.91
N TYR A 4 -7.13 -18.58 18.75
CA TYR A 4 -6.02 -19.43 19.20
C TYR A 4 -4.74 -19.05 18.43
N TYR A 5 -4.79 -19.01 17.10
CA TYR A 5 -3.63 -18.59 16.30
C TYR A 5 -3.17 -17.16 16.62
N ARG A 6 -4.09 -16.20 16.82
CA ARG A 6 -3.71 -14.84 17.28
C ARG A 6 -2.99 -14.86 18.63
N PHE A 7 -3.41 -15.71 19.57
CA PHE A 7 -2.73 -15.86 20.86
C PHE A 7 -1.39 -16.59 20.73
N GLU A 8 -1.28 -17.63 19.89
CA GLU A 8 -0.01 -18.28 19.54
C GLU A 8 0.99 -17.31 18.91
N ALA A 9 0.54 -16.42 18.01
CA ALA A 9 1.41 -15.39 17.44
C ALA A 9 1.95 -14.44 18.52
N ARG A 10 1.13 -14.07 19.51
CA ARG A 10 1.49 -13.07 20.51
C ARG A 10 2.27 -13.63 21.72
N PHE A 11 2.03 -14.89 22.08
CA PHE A 11 2.49 -15.49 23.34
C PHE A 11 3.07 -16.90 23.18
N GLY A 12 2.91 -17.54 22.02
CA GLY A 12 3.36 -18.91 21.78
C GLY A 12 4.84 -18.98 21.38
N THR A 13 5.38 -20.19 21.40
CA THR A 13 6.78 -20.50 21.03
C THR A 13 6.92 -21.00 19.59
N GLY A 14 5.89 -20.79 18.75
CA GLY A 14 5.90 -21.11 17.32
C GLY A 14 5.60 -22.57 16.95
N LYS A 15 5.36 -23.46 17.92
CA LYS A 15 4.97 -24.87 17.68
C LYS A 15 3.45 -25.11 17.80
N GLY A 16 2.79 -24.38 18.71
CA GLY A 16 1.41 -24.58 19.12
C GLY A 16 1.20 -25.89 19.90
N ASP A 17 0.13 -25.94 20.70
CA ASP A 17 -0.32 -27.19 21.32
C ASP A 17 -0.91 -28.15 20.27
N ALA A 18 -0.53 -29.43 20.37
CA ALA A 18 -0.90 -30.44 19.39
C ALA A 18 -2.41 -30.76 19.41
N ALA A 19 -3.03 -30.81 20.59
CA ALA A 19 -4.45 -31.08 20.75
C ALA A 19 -5.29 -29.88 20.29
N ALA A 20 -4.90 -28.66 20.67
CA ALA A 20 -5.53 -27.42 20.24
C ALA A 20 -5.46 -27.24 18.71
N ARG A 21 -4.33 -27.60 18.07
CA ARG A 21 -4.21 -27.62 16.60
C ARG A 21 -5.08 -28.68 15.95
N ALA A 22 -5.18 -29.89 16.52
CA ALA A 22 -6.08 -30.93 16.02
C ALA A 22 -7.56 -30.48 16.09
N ALA A 23 -7.99 -29.90 17.22
CA ALA A 23 -9.31 -29.31 17.37
C ALA A 23 -9.54 -28.13 16.40
N CYS A 24 -8.51 -27.32 16.11
CA CYS A 24 -8.60 -26.26 15.12
C CYS A 24 -8.79 -26.79 13.70
N ARG A 25 -8.06 -27.84 13.28
CA ARG A 25 -8.26 -28.50 11.98
C ARG A 25 -9.67 -29.06 11.82
N ALA A 26 -10.17 -29.79 12.81
CA ALA A 26 -11.54 -30.32 12.81
C ALA A 26 -12.61 -29.21 12.71
N ALA A 27 -12.33 -28.01 13.22
CA ALA A 27 -13.23 -26.87 13.18
C ALA A 27 -13.05 -25.95 11.94
N VAL A 28 -12.16 -26.26 10.98
CA VAL A 28 -11.99 -25.46 9.76
C VAL A 28 -13.28 -25.30 8.96
N PRO A 29 -14.12 -26.34 8.72
CA PRO A 29 -15.39 -26.18 8.00
C PRO A 29 -16.39 -25.24 8.68
N LEU A 30 -16.24 -25.01 9.99
CA LEU A 30 -17.09 -24.10 10.76
C LEU A 30 -16.69 -22.62 10.59
N LEU A 31 -15.53 -22.33 10.00
CA LEU A 31 -15.09 -20.95 9.73
C LEU A 31 -16.02 -20.22 8.76
N ALA A 32 -16.63 -20.94 7.81
CA ALA A 32 -17.62 -20.39 6.88
C ALA A 32 -18.92 -19.89 7.56
N LYS A 33 -19.14 -20.25 8.84
CA LYS A 33 -20.27 -19.76 9.67
C LYS A 33 -19.92 -18.49 10.46
N LEU A 34 -18.69 -17.98 10.38
CA LEU A 34 -18.27 -16.76 11.06
C LEU A 34 -18.53 -15.53 10.18
N SER A 35 -18.87 -14.41 10.81
CA SER A 35 -18.95 -13.12 10.13
C SER A 35 -17.57 -12.68 9.60
N ALA A 36 -17.58 -12.08 8.41
CA ALA A 36 -16.37 -11.62 7.73
C ALA A 36 -15.56 -10.62 8.58
N GLU A 37 -16.26 -9.71 9.26
CA GLU A 37 -15.71 -8.71 10.18
C GLU A 37 -14.93 -9.36 11.32
N ARG A 38 -15.40 -10.52 11.82
CA ARG A 38 -14.73 -11.29 12.88
C ARG A 38 -13.49 -12.00 12.33
N ILE A 39 -13.54 -12.49 11.10
CA ILE A 39 -12.38 -13.07 10.42
C ILE A 39 -11.31 -11.99 10.21
N ALA A 40 -11.68 -10.86 9.61
CA ALA A 40 -10.81 -9.71 9.37
C ALA A 40 -10.21 -9.16 10.68
N GLY A 41 -11.03 -9.00 11.72
CA GLY A 41 -10.58 -8.48 13.02
C GLY A 41 -9.57 -9.40 13.73
N GLU A 42 -9.65 -10.72 13.58
CA GLU A 42 -8.61 -11.62 14.10
C GLU A 42 -7.36 -11.65 13.20
N LEU A 43 -7.54 -11.64 11.87
CA LEU A 43 -6.45 -11.61 10.88
C LEU A 43 -5.58 -10.35 11.01
N LEU A 44 -6.19 -9.15 10.99
CA LEU A 44 -5.45 -7.89 11.07
C LEU A 44 -4.70 -7.76 12.40
N ARG A 45 -5.27 -8.22 13.52
CA ARG A 45 -4.60 -8.25 14.83
C ARG A 45 -3.48 -9.29 14.93
N LEU A 46 -3.52 -10.35 14.12
CA LEU A 46 -2.40 -11.29 13.99
C LEU A 46 -1.25 -10.61 13.22
N LEU A 47 -1.57 -9.86 12.15
CA LEU A 47 -0.56 -9.17 11.33
C LEU A 47 0.15 -8.00 12.04
N THR A 48 -0.37 -7.48 13.16
CA THR A 48 0.34 -6.47 13.99
C THR A 48 1.39 -7.05 14.96
N VAL A 49 1.45 -8.37 15.16
CA VAL A 49 2.48 -9.03 15.98
C VAL A 49 3.86 -8.85 15.34
N PRO A 50 4.97 -8.67 16.11
CA PRO A 50 6.31 -8.49 15.55
C PRO A 50 6.68 -9.50 14.46
N ASP A 51 6.62 -10.80 14.76
CA ASP A 51 6.76 -11.89 13.77
C ASP A 51 5.46 -12.72 13.66
N PRO A 52 4.66 -12.55 12.60
CA PRO A 52 3.46 -13.36 12.37
C PRO A 52 3.76 -14.70 11.67
N LEU A 53 4.96 -14.91 11.12
CA LEU A 53 5.23 -16.00 10.16
C LEU A 53 5.11 -17.41 10.74
N PRO A 54 5.61 -17.75 11.97
CA PRO A 54 5.47 -19.09 12.52
C PRO A 54 3.99 -19.49 12.61
N THR A 55 3.15 -18.53 13.03
CA THR A 55 1.71 -18.73 13.13
C THR A 55 1.03 -18.82 11.77
N LEU A 56 1.38 -17.97 10.81
CA LEU A 56 0.84 -18.07 9.45
C LEU A 56 1.21 -19.41 8.78
N ARG A 57 2.43 -19.92 9.00
CA ARG A 57 2.83 -21.26 8.55
C ARG A 57 2.02 -22.37 9.23
N MET A 58 1.75 -22.26 10.54
CA MET A 58 0.83 -23.18 11.23
C MET A 58 -0.59 -23.12 10.65
N MET A 59 -1.13 -21.91 10.41
CA MET A 59 -2.45 -21.72 9.80
C MET A 59 -2.53 -22.24 8.36
N ALA A 60 -1.44 -22.18 7.59
CA ALA A 60 -1.36 -22.82 6.27
C ALA A 60 -1.41 -24.35 6.40
N ALA A 61 -0.55 -24.93 7.23
CA ALA A 61 -0.47 -26.39 7.45
C ALA A 61 -1.76 -26.98 8.06
N ASP A 62 -2.49 -26.21 8.87
CA ASP A 62 -3.78 -26.61 9.45
C ASP A 62 -4.99 -26.27 8.53
N GLY A 63 -4.78 -25.80 7.30
CA GLY A 63 -5.84 -25.46 6.34
C GLY A 63 -6.65 -24.20 6.64
N VAL A 64 -6.33 -23.50 7.72
CA VAL A 64 -7.03 -22.31 8.21
C VAL A 64 -6.86 -21.11 7.27
N LEU A 65 -5.65 -20.89 6.73
CA LEU A 65 -5.43 -19.79 5.77
C LEU A 65 -6.23 -19.99 4.49
N ALA A 66 -6.20 -21.19 3.90
CA ALA A 66 -6.95 -21.50 2.68
C ALA A 66 -8.48 -21.26 2.84
N ALA A 67 -9.02 -21.49 4.04
CA ALA A 67 -10.43 -21.28 4.34
C ALA A 67 -10.85 -19.81 4.56
N ILE A 68 -9.92 -18.90 4.87
CA ILE A 68 -10.25 -17.49 5.19
C ILE A 68 -9.63 -16.46 4.23
N LEU A 69 -8.48 -16.79 3.65
CA LEU A 69 -7.63 -15.93 2.83
C LEU A 69 -6.87 -16.81 1.80
N PRO A 70 -7.57 -17.44 0.84
CA PRO A 70 -6.94 -18.29 -0.17
C PRO A 70 -5.89 -17.56 -1.02
N GLU A 71 -5.95 -16.22 -1.09
CA GLU A 71 -4.99 -15.37 -1.81
C GLU A 71 -3.62 -15.27 -1.12
N ALA A 72 -3.48 -15.79 0.12
CA ALA A 72 -2.30 -15.69 0.99
C ALA A 72 -1.08 -16.52 0.54
N MET A 73 -0.65 -16.36 -0.71
CA MET A 73 0.39 -17.19 -1.33
C MET A 73 1.82 -16.68 -1.09
N ARG A 74 2.00 -15.46 -0.54
CA ARG A 74 3.30 -14.75 -0.51
C ARG A 74 3.91 -14.62 0.89
N LEU A 75 4.01 -15.74 1.61
CA LEU A 75 4.71 -15.81 2.90
C LEU A 75 6.20 -15.41 2.78
N ASP A 76 6.82 -15.64 1.63
CA ASP A 76 8.19 -15.23 1.29
C ASP A 76 8.35 -13.70 1.29
N ARG A 77 7.37 -12.98 0.73
CA ARG A 77 7.38 -11.52 0.62
C ARG A 77 7.03 -10.87 1.94
N LEU A 78 6.10 -11.44 2.70
CA LEU A 78 5.84 -11.02 4.08
C LEU A 78 7.07 -11.22 4.98
N GLN A 79 7.85 -12.28 4.76
CA GLN A 79 9.12 -12.49 5.47
C GLN A 79 10.16 -11.42 5.13
N ARG A 80 10.37 -11.14 3.84
CA ARG A 80 11.27 -10.06 3.40
C ARG A 80 10.81 -8.70 3.92
N LEU A 81 9.53 -8.37 3.80
CA LEU A 81 8.96 -7.13 4.36
C LEU A 81 9.24 -7.02 5.87
N SER A 82 9.00 -8.08 6.65
CA SER A 82 9.16 -8.03 8.11
C SER A 82 10.60 -7.84 8.59
N ALA A 83 11.60 -8.10 7.74
CA ALA A 83 13.00 -7.79 8.01
C ALA A 83 13.37 -6.33 7.64
N LEU A 84 12.64 -5.72 6.69
CA LEU A 84 12.88 -4.35 6.19
C LEU A 84 12.06 -3.29 6.94
N ASP A 85 10.94 -3.69 7.55
CA ASP A 85 9.93 -2.81 8.12
C ASP A 85 9.85 -2.93 9.65
N PRO A 86 10.47 -2.01 10.42
CA PRO A 86 10.47 -2.06 11.88
C PRO A 86 9.12 -1.68 12.51
N LYS A 87 8.13 -1.21 11.73
CA LYS A 87 6.83 -0.74 12.24
C LYS A 87 5.68 -1.53 11.60
N PRO A 88 5.27 -2.67 12.18
CA PRO A 88 4.20 -3.52 11.66
C PRO A 88 2.92 -2.75 11.29
N ASP A 89 2.64 -2.65 10.00
CA ASP A 89 1.34 -2.19 9.49
C ASP A 89 0.55 -3.40 8.96
N PRO A 90 -0.68 -3.65 9.46
CA PRO A 90 -1.43 -4.85 9.11
C PRO A 90 -1.97 -4.84 7.68
N LEU A 91 -2.20 -3.68 7.05
CA LEU A 91 -2.63 -3.60 5.65
C LEU A 91 -1.45 -3.73 4.69
N ARG A 92 -0.30 -3.12 5.00
CA ARG A 92 0.95 -3.33 4.24
C ARG A 92 1.38 -4.80 4.30
N ARG A 93 1.25 -5.44 5.46
CA ARG A 93 1.51 -6.88 5.63
C ARG A 93 0.46 -7.76 4.96
N LEU A 94 -0.82 -7.36 4.94
CA LEU A 94 -1.85 -8.06 4.16
C LEU A 94 -1.56 -7.97 2.66
N ALA A 95 -1.25 -6.78 2.14
CA ALA A 95 -0.83 -6.56 0.75
C ALA A 95 0.40 -7.41 0.40
N ALA A 96 1.40 -7.47 1.29
CA ALA A 96 2.57 -8.31 1.12
C ALA A 96 2.25 -9.82 1.13
N LEU A 97 1.21 -10.26 1.85
CA LEU A 97 0.83 -11.66 1.94
C LEU A 97 0.04 -12.17 0.72
N VAL A 98 -0.72 -11.30 0.05
CA VAL A 98 -1.68 -11.71 -1.01
C VAL A 98 -1.15 -11.55 -2.43
N THR A 99 -1.50 -12.51 -3.30
CA THR A 99 -1.34 -12.35 -4.76
C THR A 99 -2.66 -11.82 -5.33
N ALA A 100 -2.76 -10.50 -5.46
CA ALA A 100 -3.89 -9.81 -6.05
C ALA A 100 -3.45 -8.53 -6.77
N ASP A 101 -4.21 -8.11 -7.79
CA ASP A 101 -4.16 -6.76 -8.34
C ASP A 101 -5.14 -5.84 -7.59
N ALA A 102 -5.30 -4.59 -8.03
CA ALA A 102 -6.21 -3.63 -7.40
C ALA A 102 -7.69 -4.10 -7.38
N ALA A 103 -8.14 -4.85 -8.38
CA ALA A 103 -9.50 -5.38 -8.45
C ALA A 103 -9.69 -6.55 -7.48
N GLY A 104 -8.74 -7.49 -7.43
CA GLY A 104 -8.70 -8.58 -6.46
C GLY A 104 -8.57 -8.08 -5.02
N ALA A 105 -7.80 -7.01 -4.78
CA ALA A 105 -7.70 -6.35 -3.49
C ALA A 105 -9.03 -5.72 -3.05
N ALA A 106 -9.76 -5.09 -3.97
CA ALA A 106 -11.10 -4.56 -3.69
C ALA A 106 -12.08 -5.70 -3.36
N ALA A 107 -12.12 -6.77 -4.15
CA ALA A 107 -12.97 -7.93 -3.91
C ALA A 107 -12.65 -8.64 -2.57
N LEU A 108 -11.35 -8.76 -2.24
CA LEU A 108 -10.87 -9.26 -0.95
C LEU A 108 -11.34 -8.39 0.22
N ALA A 109 -11.22 -7.08 0.10
CA ALA A 109 -11.64 -6.14 1.13
C ALA A 109 -13.16 -6.17 1.37
N GLU A 110 -13.97 -6.24 0.30
CA GLU A 110 -15.43 -6.41 0.41
C GLU A 110 -15.80 -7.76 1.05
N ARG A 111 -15.13 -8.85 0.65
CA ARG A 111 -15.31 -10.20 1.24
C ARG A 111 -14.94 -10.24 2.72
N LEU A 112 -13.94 -9.46 3.14
CA LEU A 112 -13.52 -9.31 4.54
C LEU A 112 -14.29 -8.21 5.30
N ARG A 113 -15.22 -7.50 4.64
CA ARG A 113 -15.97 -6.38 5.22
C ARG A 113 -15.06 -5.31 5.85
N LEU A 114 -13.97 -5.00 5.16
CA LEU A 114 -13.10 -3.88 5.50
C LEU A 114 -13.83 -2.55 5.23
N SER A 115 -13.46 -1.49 5.96
CA SER A 115 -13.96 -0.14 5.68
C SER A 115 -13.48 0.38 4.32
N ASN A 116 -14.20 1.36 3.75
CA ASN A 116 -13.83 2.01 2.48
C ASN A 116 -12.37 2.48 2.49
N GLU A 117 -11.91 3.14 3.57
CA GLU A 117 -10.53 3.59 3.71
C GLU A 117 -9.53 2.43 3.65
N GLN A 118 -9.82 1.31 4.32
CA GLN A 118 -8.96 0.13 4.30
C GLN A 118 -8.94 -0.57 2.94
N ARG A 119 -10.09 -0.62 2.24
CA ARG A 119 -10.20 -1.13 0.86
C ARG A 119 -9.36 -0.29 -0.08
N ASP A 120 -9.57 1.02 -0.08
CA ASP A 120 -8.94 1.95 -1.03
C ASP A 120 -7.43 2.09 -0.73
N ARG A 121 -7.03 1.93 0.54
CA ARG A 121 -5.61 1.76 0.91
C ARG A 121 -5.05 0.46 0.35
N LEU A 122 -5.66 -0.70 0.64
CA LEU A 122 -5.19 -2.02 0.22
C LEU A 122 -5.07 -2.14 -1.31
N ALA A 123 -6.07 -1.66 -2.06
CA ALA A 123 -6.06 -1.67 -3.53
C ALA A 123 -4.93 -0.83 -4.13
N GLY A 124 -4.57 0.29 -3.50
CA GLY A 124 -3.40 1.08 -3.88
C GLY A 124 -2.08 0.61 -3.25
N LEU A 125 -2.05 -0.55 -2.59
CA LEU A 125 -0.84 -1.24 -2.13
C LEU A 125 -0.54 -2.50 -2.96
N THR A 126 -1.50 -3.01 -3.73
CA THR A 126 -1.29 -4.12 -4.67
C THR A 126 -0.62 -3.68 -5.98
N PRO A 127 0.10 -4.57 -6.66
CA PRO A 127 0.69 -4.30 -7.98
C PRO A 127 -0.38 -4.15 -9.08
N PRO A 128 -0.03 -3.56 -10.25
CA PRO A 128 1.28 -2.97 -10.58
C PRO A 128 1.52 -1.66 -9.82
N TRP A 129 2.71 -1.51 -9.23
CA TRP A 129 3.05 -0.31 -8.47
C TRP A 129 3.46 0.83 -9.41
N PRO A 130 2.94 2.05 -9.24
CA PRO A 130 3.33 3.23 -10.03
C PRO A 130 4.69 3.81 -9.58
N LEU A 131 5.66 2.94 -9.32
CA LEU A 131 7.07 3.27 -9.05
C LEU A 131 7.93 2.60 -10.11
N ASP A 132 8.67 3.38 -10.88
CA ASP A 132 9.76 2.84 -11.69
C ASP A 132 10.92 2.41 -10.76
N PRO A 133 11.34 1.13 -10.72
CA PRO A 133 12.50 0.68 -9.93
C PRO A 133 13.81 1.38 -10.34
N ALA A 134 14.02 1.54 -11.64
CA ALA A 134 15.23 2.09 -12.25
C ALA A 134 15.19 3.61 -12.40
N GLY A 135 14.00 4.23 -12.34
CA GLY A 135 13.80 5.66 -12.60
C GLY A 135 14.67 6.57 -11.74
N ASP A 136 15.22 7.61 -12.36
CA ASP A 136 16.16 8.55 -11.73
C ASP A 136 15.56 9.36 -10.56
N ALA A 137 16.36 10.22 -9.94
CA ALA A 137 15.93 11.03 -8.81
C ALA A 137 14.72 11.94 -9.13
N ARG A 138 14.56 12.38 -10.37
CA ARG A 138 13.41 13.19 -10.82
C ARG A 138 12.16 12.31 -10.98
N ALA A 139 12.29 11.11 -11.55
CA ALA A 139 11.19 10.14 -11.63
C ALA A 139 10.72 9.70 -10.22
N GLN A 140 11.65 9.54 -9.27
CA GLN A 140 11.31 9.26 -7.87
C GLN A 140 10.58 10.44 -7.22
N ARG A 141 11.05 11.69 -7.38
CA ARG A 141 10.35 12.89 -6.89
C ARG A 141 8.95 13.04 -7.49
N LEU A 142 8.77 12.76 -8.78
CA LEU A 142 7.46 12.81 -9.42
C LEU A 142 6.50 11.75 -8.88
N SER A 143 6.98 10.52 -8.68
CA SER A 143 6.19 9.44 -8.06
C SER A 143 5.80 9.79 -6.63
N LEU A 144 6.74 10.32 -5.84
CA LEU A 144 6.54 10.75 -4.47
C LEU A 144 5.56 11.94 -4.36
N TYR A 145 5.64 12.93 -5.25
CA TYR A 145 4.68 14.02 -5.35
C TYR A 145 3.25 13.50 -5.59
N ARG A 146 3.08 12.56 -6.52
CA ARG A 146 1.76 12.03 -6.91
C ARG A 146 1.17 11.05 -5.89
N LEU A 147 2.01 10.32 -5.16
CA LEU A 147 1.58 9.29 -4.20
C LEU A 147 1.44 9.83 -2.76
N GLY A 148 2.20 10.88 -2.42
CA GLY A 148 2.45 11.28 -1.04
C GLY A 148 3.45 10.36 -0.33
N ALA A 149 4.08 10.87 0.73
CA ALA A 149 5.18 10.22 1.43
C ALA A 149 4.83 8.83 1.99
N ASP A 150 3.65 8.68 2.61
CA ASP A 150 3.25 7.41 3.24
C ASP A 150 3.03 6.29 2.22
N ARG A 151 2.33 6.57 1.12
CA ARG A 151 2.11 5.57 0.06
C ARG A 151 3.40 5.28 -0.68
N TYR A 152 4.25 6.28 -0.93
CA TYR A 152 5.58 6.07 -1.52
C TYR A 152 6.47 5.19 -0.63
N ARG A 153 6.43 5.38 0.70
CA ARG A 153 7.11 4.51 1.67
C ARG A 153 6.58 3.08 1.60
N ASP A 154 5.27 2.90 1.69
CA ASP A 154 4.63 1.58 1.66
C ASP A 154 5.00 0.81 0.38
N LEU A 155 4.90 1.46 -0.78
CA LEU A 155 5.23 0.86 -2.07
C LEU A 155 6.74 0.62 -2.24
N SER A 156 7.61 1.43 -1.65
CA SER A 156 9.06 1.19 -1.65
C SER A 156 9.43 -0.04 -0.83
N LEU A 157 8.86 -0.19 0.37
CA LEU A 157 9.01 -1.38 1.22
C LEU A 157 8.51 -2.64 0.51
N LEU A 158 7.34 -2.56 -0.15
CA LEU A 158 6.78 -3.67 -0.92
C LEU A 158 7.63 -4.01 -2.16
N SER A 159 8.20 -3.01 -2.85
CA SER A 159 9.12 -3.20 -3.98
C SER A 159 10.40 -3.95 -3.56
N ALA A 160 10.98 -3.58 -2.42
CA ALA A 160 12.15 -4.26 -1.86
C ALA A 160 11.79 -5.68 -1.38
N ALA A 161 10.62 -5.84 -0.75
CA ALA A 161 10.13 -7.15 -0.32
C ALA A 161 9.82 -8.10 -1.49
N GLU A 162 9.44 -7.58 -2.66
CA GLU A 162 9.28 -8.35 -3.90
C GLU A 162 10.64 -8.73 -4.51
N GLY A 163 11.67 -7.92 -4.28
CA GLY A 163 13.01 -8.03 -4.88
C GLY A 163 13.21 -7.15 -6.12
N SER A 164 12.32 -6.17 -6.34
CA SER A 164 12.42 -5.22 -7.46
C SER A 164 13.45 -4.12 -7.25
N ILE A 165 13.87 -3.88 -6.00
CA ILE A 165 14.96 -2.97 -5.62
C ILE A 165 15.77 -3.61 -4.48
N ASP A 166 17.03 -3.20 -4.33
CA ASP A 166 17.91 -3.64 -3.24
C ASP A 166 17.80 -2.75 -1.98
N GLU A 167 18.54 -3.11 -0.93
CA GLU A 167 18.52 -2.39 0.34
C GLU A 167 19.14 -0.97 0.26
N PRO A 168 20.26 -0.72 -0.44
CA PRO A 168 20.74 0.64 -0.73
C PRO A 168 19.69 1.53 -1.38
N ARG A 169 19.01 1.03 -2.43
CA ARG A 169 17.96 1.76 -3.14
C ARG A 169 16.72 1.97 -2.29
N LEU A 170 16.33 0.99 -1.47
CA LEU A 170 15.27 1.18 -0.48
C LEU A 170 15.63 2.31 0.48
N ARG A 171 16.85 2.33 1.03
CA ARG A 171 17.30 3.35 1.99
C ARG A 171 17.26 4.77 1.38
N GLU A 172 17.68 4.93 0.13
CA GLU A 172 17.56 6.18 -0.63
C GLU A 172 16.09 6.65 -0.71
N ARG A 173 15.18 5.75 -1.10
CA ARG A 173 13.75 6.05 -1.23
C ARG A 173 13.09 6.40 0.10
N LEU A 174 13.43 5.68 1.17
CA LEU A 174 12.93 5.98 2.51
C LEU A 174 13.42 7.35 2.99
N ALA A 175 14.70 7.68 2.80
CA ALA A 175 15.26 9.00 3.14
C ALA A 175 14.63 10.14 2.33
N LEU A 176 14.37 9.93 1.03
CA LEU A 176 13.62 10.88 0.20
C LEU A 176 12.17 11.05 0.73
N ALA A 177 11.56 9.94 1.14
CA ALA A 177 10.36 9.81 1.96
C ALA A 177 10.29 10.79 3.15
N ASP A 178 11.24 10.61 4.05
CA ASP A 178 11.35 11.30 5.33
C ASP A 178 11.69 12.79 5.18
N ALA A 179 12.45 13.17 4.15
CA ALA A 179 12.82 14.56 3.87
C ALA A 179 11.82 15.32 2.98
N TRP A 180 10.72 14.70 2.56
CA TRP A 180 9.85 15.27 1.53
C TRP A 180 9.08 16.51 1.99
N GLN A 181 9.28 17.62 1.28
CA GLN A 181 8.44 18.81 1.37
C GLN A 181 7.70 18.97 0.04
N PRO A 182 6.39 18.68 -0.03
CA PRO A 182 5.64 18.73 -1.29
C PRO A 182 5.72 20.13 -1.94
N PRO A 183 6.30 20.27 -3.15
CA PRO A 183 6.32 21.53 -3.84
C PRO A 183 4.88 21.97 -4.17
N ARG A 184 4.62 23.27 -4.09
CA ARG A 184 3.29 23.84 -4.37
C ARG A 184 3.23 24.38 -5.79
N PHE A 185 2.30 23.88 -6.60
CA PHE A 185 2.04 24.42 -7.93
C PHE A 185 1.67 25.92 -7.83
N PRO A 186 2.34 26.82 -8.56
CA PRO A 186 2.28 28.25 -8.26
C PRO A 186 1.09 29.00 -8.88
N LEU A 187 0.22 28.33 -9.66
CA LEU A 187 -0.96 28.94 -10.28
C LEU A 187 -2.28 28.47 -9.64
N GLN A 188 -3.31 29.31 -9.79
CA GLN A 188 -4.66 29.10 -9.32
C GLN A 188 -5.67 29.50 -10.42
N GLY A 189 -6.95 29.12 -10.28
CA GLY A 189 -7.99 29.44 -11.27
C GLY A 189 -8.10 30.94 -11.60
N ARG A 190 -7.88 31.80 -10.60
CA ARG A 190 -7.87 33.27 -10.77
C ARG A 190 -6.82 33.78 -11.76
N ASP A 191 -5.70 33.07 -11.91
CA ASP A 191 -4.63 33.44 -12.84
C ASP A 191 -5.06 33.22 -14.29
N VAL A 192 -5.87 32.18 -14.54
CA VAL A 192 -6.46 31.90 -15.86
C VAL A 192 -7.60 32.86 -16.18
N THR A 193 -8.45 33.18 -15.21
CA THR A 193 -9.54 34.15 -15.42
C THR A 193 -9.05 35.58 -15.60
N ALA A 194 -7.92 35.95 -14.99
CA ALA A 194 -7.27 37.25 -15.20
C ALA A 194 -6.74 37.43 -16.64
N LEU A 195 -6.56 36.34 -17.39
CA LEU A 195 -6.21 36.35 -18.81
C LEU A 195 -7.44 36.27 -19.74
N GLY A 196 -8.65 36.50 -19.21
CA GLY A 196 -9.89 36.64 -19.99
C GLY A 196 -10.68 35.33 -20.23
N ILE A 197 -10.20 34.18 -19.75
CA ILE A 197 -10.94 32.91 -19.87
C ILE A 197 -12.07 32.87 -18.83
N PRO A 198 -13.34 32.64 -19.22
CA PRO A 198 -14.44 32.58 -18.27
C PRO A 198 -14.33 31.35 -17.34
N PRO A 199 -14.82 31.42 -16.09
CA PRO A 199 -14.86 30.29 -15.18
C PRO A 199 -15.58 29.08 -15.78
N GLY A 200 -14.94 27.90 -15.73
CA GLY A 200 -15.51 26.67 -16.27
C GLY A 200 -14.46 25.58 -16.53
N LYS A 201 -14.87 24.51 -17.22
CA LYS A 201 -14.04 23.31 -17.49
C LYS A 201 -12.66 23.66 -18.10
N ARG A 202 -12.63 24.62 -19.04
CA ARG A 202 -11.41 25.08 -19.72
C ARG A 202 -10.33 25.59 -18.75
N VAL A 203 -10.71 26.23 -17.64
CA VAL A 203 -9.77 26.69 -16.60
C VAL A 203 -9.06 25.50 -15.96
N GLY A 204 -9.79 24.44 -15.61
CA GLY A 204 -9.22 23.22 -15.04
C GLY A 204 -8.33 22.46 -16.04
N GLU A 205 -8.72 22.41 -17.31
CA GLU A 205 -7.93 21.81 -18.39
C GLU A 205 -6.59 22.53 -18.59
N LEU A 206 -6.61 23.86 -18.65
CA LEU A 206 -5.40 24.69 -18.78
C LEU A 206 -4.47 24.56 -17.56
N LEU A 207 -5.01 24.66 -16.33
CA LEU A 207 -4.21 24.45 -15.12
C LEU A 207 -3.58 23.05 -15.08
N THR A 208 -4.33 22.01 -15.46
CA THR A 208 -3.82 20.64 -15.52
C THR A 208 -2.68 20.51 -16.53
N ALA A 209 -2.78 21.17 -17.69
CA ALA A 209 -1.73 21.16 -18.71
C ALA A 209 -0.45 21.87 -18.23
N VAL A 210 -0.56 23.05 -17.60
CA VAL A 210 0.60 23.75 -17.03
C VAL A 210 1.19 22.98 -15.84
N GLN A 211 0.36 22.38 -14.98
CA GLN A 211 0.84 21.57 -13.86
C GLN A 211 1.62 20.34 -14.37
N ARG A 212 1.15 19.65 -15.41
CA ARG A 212 1.90 18.53 -16.02
C ARG A 212 3.24 18.98 -16.61
N TRP A 213 3.31 20.18 -17.17
CA TRP A 213 4.57 20.77 -17.65
C TRP A 213 5.50 21.17 -16.49
N TRP A 214 4.97 21.58 -15.35
CA TRP A 214 5.69 21.90 -14.10
C TRP A 214 6.08 20.66 -13.27
N GLU A 215 5.41 19.52 -13.48
CA GLU A 215 5.81 18.18 -13.02
C GLU A 215 6.92 17.60 -13.93
N ALA A 216 6.88 17.89 -15.23
CA ALA A 216 8.12 18.03 -16.01
C ALA A 216 8.90 19.28 -15.54
N SER A 217 10.13 19.53 -15.99
CA SER A 217 11.04 20.51 -15.35
C SER A 217 11.34 20.27 -13.85
N ASP A 218 10.85 19.19 -13.24
CA ASP A 218 11.17 18.78 -11.85
C ASP A 218 10.80 19.83 -10.80
N PHE A 219 9.61 20.43 -10.93
CA PHE A 219 9.05 21.42 -9.99
C PHE A 219 9.83 22.75 -9.91
N THR A 220 10.83 22.96 -10.77
CA THR A 220 11.73 24.12 -10.72
C THR A 220 11.12 25.41 -11.25
N ALA A 221 10.13 25.32 -12.16
CA ALA A 221 9.54 26.50 -12.78
C ALA A 221 8.74 27.34 -11.77
N ASN A 222 9.09 28.63 -11.67
CA ASN A 222 8.44 29.58 -10.77
C ASN A 222 7.09 30.07 -11.34
N ARG A 223 6.38 30.94 -10.59
CA ARG A 223 5.09 31.49 -11.00
C ARG A 223 5.13 32.23 -12.35
N ALA A 224 6.19 32.98 -12.63
CA ALA A 224 6.32 33.72 -13.89
C ALA A 224 6.48 32.76 -15.07
N ALA A 225 7.35 31.76 -14.96
CA ALA A 225 7.53 30.73 -16.00
C ALA A 225 6.23 29.94 -16.25
N CYS A 226 5.47 29.62 -15.20
CA CYS A 226 4.16 28.97 -15.35
C CYS A 226 3.11 29.88 -16.02
N LEU A 227 3.14 31.19 -15.77
CA LEU A 227 2.24 32.15 -16.43
C LEU A 227 2.56 32.32 -17.91
N GLU A 228 3.83 32.40 -18.30
CA GLU A 228 4.19 32.43 -19.73
C GLU A 228 3.77 31.12 -20.40
N ARG A 229 4.04 29.96 -19.78
CA ARG A 229 3.58 28.68 -20.32
C ARG A 229 2.06 28.57 -20.43
N LEU A 230 1.31 29.22 -19.53
CA LEU A 230 -0.15 29.30 -19.63
C LEU A 230 -0.58 30.07 -20.89
N LYS A 231 0.00 31.25 -21.15
CA LYS A 231 -0.32 32.06 -22.34
C LYS A 231 0.00 31.33 -23.65
N GLU A 232 1.06 30.53 -23.69
CA GLU A 232 1.45 29.74 -24.86
C GLU A 232 0.44 28.66 -25.27
N ILE A 233 -0.42 28.20 -24.34
CA ILE A 233 -1.31 27.04 -24.56
C ILE A 233 -2.81 27.36 -24.47
N MET A 234 -3.15 28.65 -24.34
CA MET A 234 -4.52 29.14 -24.11
C MET A 234 -5.46 28.99 -25.31
#